data_AF-A0A7M2QV41-F1
#
_entry.id   AF-A0A7M2QV41-F1
#
_cell.length_a   1.000
_cell.length_b   1.000
_cell.length_c   1.000
_cell.angle_alpha   90.00
_cell.angle_beta   90.00
_cell.angle_gamma   90.00
#
_symmetry.space_group_name_H-M   'P 1'
#
loop_
_entity.id
_entity.type
_entity.pdbx_description
1 polymer ?
#
loop_
_entity_poly.entity_id
_entity_poly.type
_entity_poly.pdbx_seq_one_letter_code
_entity_poly.pdbx_strand_id
1 'polypeptide(L)' 'MICGKCDCEKKPALVVQNFKLNGGELHIQNIPASLCDCDVWIAPSIRMELQRYATENSHLQGIHNISFEEI' A
#
# COMPACT_ATOMS: atom_id res chain seq x y z
N MET A 1 5.13 -17.93 5.99
CA MET A 1 6.47 -17.78 5.35
C MET A 1 7.38 -17.05 6.34
N ILE A 2 8.62 -17.49 6.52
CA ILE A 2 9.57 -16.85 7.47
C ILE A 2 10.21 -15.62 6.81
N CYS A 3 10.44 -14.56 7.58
CA CYS A 3 11.19 -13.39 7.13
C CYS A 3 12.69 -13.65 7.20
N GLY A 4 13.40 -13.67 6.06
CA GLY A 4 14.86 -13.89 6.02
C GLY A 4 15.72 -12.74 6.55
N LYS A 5 15.15 -11.78 7.28
CA LYS A 5 15.88 -10.66 7.93
C LYS A 5 15.82 -10.72 9.45
N CYS A 6 14.65 -11.02 10.01
CA CYS A 6 14.46 -11.15 11.47
C CYS A 6 14.10 -12.57 11.91
N ASP A 7 14.02 -13.53 10.98
CA ASP A 7 13.63 -14.94 11.19
C ASP A 7 12.27 -15.14 11.88
N CYS A 8 11.46 -14.08 11.95
CA CYS A 8 10.09 -14.12 12.47
C CYS A 8 9.10 -14.64 11.43
N GLU A 9 7.98 -15.18 11.92
CA GLU A 9 6.85 -15.56 11.07
C GLU A 9 6.20 -14.31 10.46
N LYS A 10 6.04 -14.29 9.14
CA LYS A 10 5.23 -13.27 8.47
C LYS A 10 3.75 -13.57 8.68
N LYS A 11 3.02 -12.61 9.22
CA LYS A 11 1.57 -12.68 9.42
C LYS A 11 0.83 -11.89 8.34
N PRO A 12 -0.30 -12.39 7.83
CA PRO A 12 -1.14 -11.61 6.93
C PRO A 12 -1.69 -10.40 7.67
N ALA A 13 -1.73 -9.26 6.99
CA ALA A 13 -2.25 -8.02 7.53
C ALA A 13 -2.73 -7.09 6.42
N LEU A 14 -3.57 -6.13 6.81
CA LEU A 14 -4.04 -5.06 5.96
C LEU A 14 -3.31 -3.77 6.35
N VAL A 15 -2.75 -3.08 5.36
CA VAL A 15 -1.98 -1.85 5.56
C VAL A 15 -2.55 -0.69 4.75
N VAL A 16 -2.08 0.51 5.06
CA VAL A 16 -2.44 1.74 4.38
C VAL A 16 -1.19 2.29 3.67
N GLN A 17 -1.35 2.77 2.44
CA GLN A 17 -0.33 3.58 1.76
C GLN A 17 -0.86 4.97 1.42
N ASN A 18 -0.02 5.97 1.65
CA ASN A 18 -0.33 7.36 1.35
C ASN A 18 0.54 7.82 0.18
N PHE A 19 -0.10 8.35 -0.85
CA PHE A 19 0.52 8.95 -2.02
C PHE A 19 0.32 10.46 -1.96
N LYS A 20 1.42 11.21 -2.04
CA LYS A 20 1.35 12.66 -2.23
C LYS A 20 1.11 12.94 -3.70
N LEU A 21 0.02 13.65 -3.99
CA LEU A 21 -0.34 14.11 -5.33
C LEU A 21 -0.01 15.60 -5.46
N ASN A 22 -0.09 16.13 -6.68
CA ASN A 22 0.25 17.54 -6.93
C ASN A 22 -0.70 18.52 -6.23
N GLY A 23 -1.97 18.15 -6.06
CA GLY A 23 -3.00 18.99 -5.44
C GLY A 23 -3.61 18.40 -4.17
N GLY A 24 -3.06 17.30 -3.63
CA GLY A 24 -3.74 16.55 -2.59
C GLY A 24 -2.97 15.35 -2.07
N GLU A 25 -3.68 14.53 -1.29
CA GLU A 25 -3.18 13.25 -0.79
C GLU A 25 -4.18 12.14 -1.11
N LEU A 26 -3.65 10.99 -1.52
CA LEU A 26 -4.43 9.79 -1.77
C LEU A 26 -4.04 8.71 -0.76
N HIS A 27 -4.98 8.31 0.08
CA HIS A 27 -4.82 7.31 1.12
C HIS A 27 -5.53 6.03 0.68
N ILE A 28 -4.76 5.01 0.36
CA ILE A 28 -5.27 3.70 -0.07
C ILE A 28 -5.21 2.74 1.11
N GLN A 29 -6.37 2.26 1.53
CA GLN A 29 -6.56 1.42 2.70
C GLN A 29 -6.74 -0.05 2.32
N ASN A 30 -6.72 -0.95 3.31
CA ASN A 30 -6.98 -2.38 3.13
C ASN A 30 -6.05 -3.08 2.13
N ILE A 31 -4.80 -2.64 2.01
CA ILE A 31 -3.84 -3.24 1.09
C ILE A 31 -3.36 -4.57 1.69
N PRO A 32 -3.50 -5.71 0.99
CA PRO A 32 -3.04 -6.99 1.50
C PRO A 32 -1.52 -7.04 1.54
N ALA A 33 -0.99 -7.34 2.72
CA ALA A 33 0.43 -7.36 3.02
C ALA A 33 0.79 -8.54 3.94
N SER A 34 2.09 -8.76 4.07
CA SER A 34 2.68 -9.67 5.04
C SER A 34 3.59 -8.87 5.96
N LEU A 35 3.22 -8.80 7.25
CA LEU A 35 3.97 -8.09 8.27
C LEU A 35 4.85 -9.06 9.07
N CYS A 36 6.02 -8.57 9.43
CA CYS A 36 6.87 -9.14 10.47
C CYS A 36 7.40 -8.00 11.35
N ASP A 37 8.05 -8.33 12.45
CA ASP A 37 8.53 -7.32 13.42
C ASP A 37 9.52 -6.32 12.81
N CYS A 38 10.19 -6.70 11.72
CA CYS A 38 11.23 -5.90 11.08
C CYS A 38 10.84 -5.23 9.75
N ASP A 39 9.71 -5.61 9.14
CA ASP A 39 9.34 -5.12 7.81
C ASP A 39 7.87 -5.37 7.43
N VAL A 40 7.38 -4.57 6.48
CA VAL A 40 6.08 -4.71 5.83
C VAL A 40 6.30 -5.10 4.37
N TRP A 41 5.97 -6.34 4.04
CA TRP A 41 6.08 -6.82 2.68
C TRP A 41 4.74 -6.70 1.95
N ILE A 42 4.75 -5.99 0.83
CA ILE A 42 3.61 -5.88 -0.09
C ILE A 42 4.07 -6.48 -1.42
N ALA A 43 3.22 -7.32 -2.03
CA ALA A 43 3.57 -7.98 -3.27
C ALA A 43 3.93 -6.96 -4.36
N PRO A 44 4.96 -7.22 -5.20
CA PRO A 44 5.35 -6.30 -6.25
C PRO A 44 4.22 -5.94 -7.22
N SER A 45 3.34 -6.90 -7.55
CA SER A 45 2.16 -6.67 -8.40
C SER A 45 1.24 -5.60 -7.81
N ILE A 46 0.92 -5.72 -6.52
CA ILE A 46 0.11 -4.74 -5.78
C ILE A 46 0.80 -3.38 -5.77
N ARG A 47 2.12 -3.33 -5.51
CA ARG A 47 2.86 -2.06 -5.52
C ARG A 47 2.80 -1.35 -6.87
N MET A 48 2.93 -2.09 -7.97
CA MET A 48 2.80 -1.53 -9.32
C MET A 48 1.39 -0.98 -9.57
N GLU A 49 0.36 -1.70 -9.13
CA GLU A 49 -1.03 -1.28 -9.28
C GLU A 49 -1.34 0.01 -8.50
N LEU A 50 -0.90 0.08 -7.25
CA LEU A 50 -1.03 1.29 -6.42
C LEU A 50 -0.32 2.50 -7.07
N GLN A 51 0.89 2.29 -7.60
CA GLN A 51 1.63 3.35 -8.30
C GLN A 51 0.95 3.79 -9.59
N ARG A 52 0.43 2.85 -10.38
CA ARG A 52 -0.35 3.12 -11.59
C ARG A 52 -1.56 3.98 -11.25
N TYR A 53 -2.36 3.54 -10.28
CA TYR A 53 -3.56 4.27 -9.86
C TYR A 53 -3.24 5.67 -9.35
N ALA A 54 -2.21 5.83 -8.52
CA ALA A 54 -1.77 7.13 -8.03
C ALA A 54 -1.30 8.07 -9.15
N THR A 55 -0.65 7.51 -10.19
CA THR A 55 -0.18 8.27 -11.36
C THR A 55 -1.37 8.71 -12.23
N GLU A 56 -2.32 7.82 -12.50
CA GLU A 56 -3.53 8.13 -13.27
C GLU A 56 -4.39 9.20 -12.57
N ASN A 57 -4.40 9.19 -11.23
CA ASN A 57 -5.17 10.09 -10.40
C ASN A 57 -4.34 11.27 -9.84
N SER A 58 -3.17 11.57 -10.41
CA SER A 58 -2.29 12.63 -9.91
C SER A 58 -2.88 14.05 -9.93
N HIS A 59 -4.01 14.21 -10.64
CA HIS A 59 -4.75 15.46 -10.79
C HIS A 59 -5.80 15.70 -9.68
N LEU A 60 -6.10 14.69 -8.86
CA LEU A 60 -7.02 14.82 -7.74
C LEU A 60 -6.56 15.91 -6.76
N GLN A 61 -7.54 16.60 -6.17
CA GLN A 61 -7.31 17.72 -5.24
C GLN A 61 -7.94 17.44 -3.88
N GLY A 62 -7.24 17.80 -2.81
CA GLY A 62 -7.69 17.50 -1.44
C GLY A 62 -7.34 16.07 -1.00
N ILE A 63 -8.00 15.58 0.05
CA ILE A 63 -7.71 14.27 0.64
C ILE A 63 -8.71 13.26 0.11
N HIS A 64 -8.21 12.22 -0.55
CA HIS A 64 -9.00 11.11 -1.06
C HIS A 64 -8.66 9.84 -0.29
N ASN A 65 -9.69 9.14 0.21
CA ASN A 65 -9.56 7.87 0.90
C ASN A 65 -10.30 6.80 0.11
N ILE A 66 -9.61 5.73 -0.27
CA ILE A 66 -10.20 4.60 -1.02
C ILE A 66 -9.72 3.27 -0.45
N SER A 67 -10.51 2.21 -0.63
CA SER A 67 -10.11 0.84 -0.33
C SER A 67 -9.34 0.24 -1.51
N PHE A 68 -8.36 -0.63 -1.25
CA PHE A 68 -7.67 -1.37 -2.31
C PHE A 68 -8.61 -2.25 -3.14
N GLU A 69 -9.73 -2.68 -2.56
CA GLU A 69 -10.77 -3.44 -3.26
C GLU A 69 -11.52 -2.63 -4.33
N GLU A 70 -11.38 -1.30 -4.33
CA GLU A 70 -12.01 -0.37 -5.26
C GLU A 70 -11.07 0.06 -6.41
N ILE A 71 -9.85 -0.48 -6.46
CA ILE A 71 -8.82 -0.24 -7.47
C ILE A 71 -8.80 -1.42 -8.45
#